data_AF-A0A3S4ASX4-F1
#
_entry.id   AF-A0A3S4ASX4-F1
#
_cell.length_a   1.000
_cell.length_b   1.000
_cell.length_c   1.000
_cell.angle_alpha   90.00
_cell.angle_beta   90.00
_cell.angle_gamma   90.00
#
_symmetry.space_group_name_H-M   'P 1'
#
loop_
_entity.id
_entity.type
_entity.pdbx_description
1 polymer ?
#
loop_
_entity_poly.entity_id
_entity_poly.type
_entity_poly.pdbx_seq_one_letter_code
_entity_poly.pdbx_strand_id
1 'polypeptide(L)' 'MSLPKTFKQAAFRSAGADLTVEDAELKLPGPGEVLVKVEACGVCFSDSFAQRNGMGGVLYLSRDMR' A
#
# COMPACT_ATOMS: atom_id res chain seq x y z
N MET A 1 5.86 15.08 19.11
CA MET A 1 5.98 13.60 18.96
C MET A 1 6.72 13.33 17.65
N SER A 2 7.67 12.41 17.64
CA SER A 2 8.40 12.01 16.42
C SER A 2 7.60 10.97 15.63
N LEU A 3 7.71 11.00 14.30
CA LEU A 3 7.12 9.98 13.44
C LEU A 3 7.80 8.60 13.65
N PRO A 4 7.05 7.49 13.53
CA PRO A 4 7.63 6.15 13.62
C PRO A 4 8.50 5.84 12.39
N LYS A 5 9.46 4.94 12.53
CA LYS A 5 10.29 4.47 11.41
C LYS A 5 9.55 3.51 10.48
N THR A 6 8.56 2.80 11.01
CA THR A 6 7.75 1.82 10.29
C THR A 6 6.28 1.98 10.59
N PHE A 7 5.42 1.45 9.72
CA PHE A 7 3.98 1.40 9.88
C PHE A 7 3.41 0.07 9.37
N LYS A 8 2.18 -0.28 9.78
CA LYS A 8 1.49 -1.46 9.24
C LYS A 8 0.81 -1.12 7.92
N GLN A 9 0.97 -1.99 6.94
CA GLN A 9 0.23 -1.95 5.67
C GLN A 9 -0.45 -3.29 5.39
N ALA A 10 -1.53 -3.25 4.61
CA ALA A 10 -2.16 -4.44 4.06
C ALA A 10 -1.84 -4.50 2.56
N ALA A 11 -1.17 -5.57 2.12
CA ALA A 11 -0.62 -5.69 0.77
C ALA A 11 -0.95 -7.05 0.14
N PHE A 12 -1.08 -7.05 -1.19
CA PHE A 12 -1.10 -8.26 -2.00
C PHE A 12 0.31 -8.51 -2.53
N ARG A 13 0.90 -9.67 -2.23
CA ARG A 13 2.28 -9.99 -2.65
C ARG A 13 2.39 -10.53 -4.08
N SER A 14 1.29 -11.01 -4.65
CA SER A 14 1.19 -11.44 -6.04
C SER A 14 -0.26 -11.36 -6.52
N ALA A 15 -0.46 -11.43 -7.84
CA ALA A 15 -1.79 -11.40 -8.44
C ALA A 15 -2.66 -12.54 -7.89
N GLY A 16 -3.82 -12.19 -7.33
CA GLY A 16 -4.77 -13.15 -6.77
C GLY A 16 -4.39 -13.72 -5.40
N ALA A 17 -3.28 -13.29 -4.80
CA ALA A 17 -2.92 -13.70 -3.44
C ALA A 17 -3.85 -13.06 -2.40
N ASP A 18 -3.89 -13.69 -1.22
CA ASP A 18 -4.59 -13.15 -0.06
C ASP A 18 -3.97 -11.84 0.43
N LEU A 19 -4.77 -11.02 1.10
CA LEU A 19 -4.32 -9.77 1.71
C LEU A 19 -3.53 -10.06 2.99
N THR A 20 -2.29 -9.59 3.07
CA THR A 20 -1.42 -9.79 4.23
C THR A 20 -1.10 -8.47 4.92
N VAL A 21 -1.14 -8.46 6.26
CA VAL A 21 -0.73 -7.30 7.06
C VAL A 21 0.72 -7.45 7.49
N GLU A 22 1.52 -6.42 7.26
CA GLU A 22 2.98 -6.43 7.45
C GLU A 22 3.51 -5.05 7.84
N ASP A 23 4.77 -4.99 8.30
CA ASP A 23 5.48 -3.73 8.52
C ASP A 23 6.14 -3.22 7.22
N ALA A 24 6.05 -1.91 7.01
CA ALA A 24 6.73 -1.19 5.94
C ALA A 24 7.49 0.02 6.50
N GLU A 25 8.55 0.45 5.82
CA GLU A 25 9.32 1.64 6.19
C GLU A 25 8.57 2.92 5.84
N LEU A 26 8.58 3.89 6.75
CA LEU A 26 7.96 5.20 6.50
C LEU A 26 8.89 6.09 5.67
N LYS A 27 8.52 6.30 4.40
CA LYS A 27 9.15 7.29 3.51
C LYS A 27 8.45 8.65 3.68
N LEU A 28 9.22 9.73 3.84
CA LEU A 28 8.67 11.08 3.98
C LEU A 28 8.15 11.59 2.62
N PRO A 29 7.06 12.38 2.62
CA PRO A 29 6.48 12.91 1.39
C PRO A 29 7.43 13.90 0.69
N GLY A 30 7.42 13.87 -0.64
CA GLY A 30 8.12 14.83 -1.49
C GLY A 30 7.32 16.13 -1.70
N PRO A 31 7.81 17.03 -2.57
CA PRO A 31 7.10 18.27 -2.92
C PRO A 31 5.70 18.00 -3.50
N GLY A 32 4.68 18.59 -2.89
CA GLY A 32 3.28 18.44 -3.34
C GLY A 32 2.56 17.19 -2.80
N GLU A 33 3.24 16.37 -1.99
CA GLU A 33 2.64 15.20 -1.35
C GLU A 33 2.25 15.51 0.12
N VAL A 34 1.27 14.76 0.64
CA VAL A 34 0.81 14.90 2.03
C VAL A 34 0.90 13.56 2.74
N LEU A 35 1.49 13.53 3.93
CA LEU A 35 1.49 12.38 4.81
C LEU A 35 0.24 12.39 5.68
N VAL A 36 -0.55 11.31 5.63
CA VAL A 36 -1.80 11.16 6.40
C VAL A 36 -1.70 9.94 7.30
N LYS A 37 -2.13 10.08 8.57
CA LYS A 37 -2.35 8.94 9.45
C LYS A 37 -3.74 8.36 9.18
N VAL A 38 -3.79 7.13 8.68
CA VAL A 38 -5.05 6.41 8.43
C VAL A 38 -5.53 5.78 9.74
N GLU A 39 -6.69 6.21 10.25
CA GLU A 39 -7.31 5.61 11.45
C GLU A 39 -8.20 4.41 11.09
N ALA A 40 -8.83 4.42 9.90
CA ALA A 40 -9.67 3.35 9.39
C ALA A 40 -9.69 3.35 7.86
N CYS A 41 -9.85 2.16 7.25
CA CYS A 41 -9.99 1.97 5.81
C CYS A 41 -11.06 0.90 5.54
N GLY A 42 -11.91 1.13 4.53
CA GLY A 42 -12.91 0.16 4.07
C GLY A 42 -12.41 -0.63 2.86
N VAL A 43 -13.06 -1.76 2.57
CA VAL A 43 -12.80 -2.57 1.37
C VAL A 43 -13.98 -2.44 0.41
N CYS A 44 -13.68 -2.08 -0.84
CA CYS A 44 -14.65 -1.95 -1.93
C CYS A 44 -14.39 -3.01 -3.01
N PHE A 45 -15.34 -3.22 -3.91
CA PHE A 45 -15.19 -4.13 -5.05
C PHE A 45 -14.02 -3.75 -5.97
N SER A 46 -13.64 -2.48 -6.04
CA SER A 46 -12.46 -2.01 -6.78
C SER A 46 -11.16 -2.66 -6.30
N ASP A 47 -11.07 -3.02 -5.02
CA ASP A 47 -9.86 -3.65 -4.47
C ASP A 47 -9.65 -5.05 -5.03
N SER A 48 -10.72 -5.75 -5.44
CA SER A 48 -10.61 -7.03 -6.13
C SER A 48 -10.00 -6.88 -7.55
N PHE A 49 -10.20 -5.75 -8.21
CA PHE A 49 -9.51 -5.46 -9.47
C PHE A 49 -8.01 -5.19 -9.21
N ALA A 50 -7.66 -4.50 -8.12
CA ALA A 50 -6.27 -4.30 -7.71
C ALA A 50 -5.58 -5.65 -7.42
N GLN A 51 -6.21 -6.50 -6.60
CA GLN A 51 -5.73 -7.83 -6.23
C GLN A 51 -5.41 -8.70 -7.45
N ARG A 52 -6.23 -8.60 -8.50
CA ARG A 52 -6.11 -9.42 -9.72
C ARG A 52 -5.30 -8.75 -10.83
N ASN A 53 -4.60 -7.64 -10.55
CA ASN A 53 -3.87 -6.83 -11.53
C ASN A 53 -4.73 -6.30 -12.70
N GLY A 54 -6.06 -6.23 -12.54
CA GLY A 54 -7.00 -5.80 -13.57
C GLY A 54 -6.93 -4.31 -13.93
N MET A 55 -6.20 -3.51 -13.14
CA MET A 55 -5.94 -2.09 -13.40
C MET A 55 -4.60 -1.84 -14.14
N GLY A 56 -4.00 -2.87 -14.75
CA GLY A 56 -2.71 -2.75 -15.45
C GLY A 56 -1.52 -2.70 -14.50
N GLY A 57 -1.48 -3.65 -13.55
CA GLY A 57 -0.65 -3.72 -12.34
C GLY A 57 0.88 -3.67 -12.44
N VAL A 58 1.45 -2.93 -13.41
CA VAL A 58 2.86 -2.52 -13.37
C VAL A 58 3.13 -1.51 -12.24
N LEU A 59 2.11 -0.85 -11.68
CA LEU A 59 2.31 0.19 -10.66
C LEU A 59 2.28 -0.28 -9.19
N TYR A 60 1.63 -1.41 -8.87
CA TYR A 60 1.49 -1.88 -7.47
C TYR A 60 2.50 -2.95 -7.05
N LEU A 61 3.04 -3.73 -8.00
CA LEU A 61 4.05 -4.76 -7.72
C LEU A 61 5.49 -4.25 -7.81
N SER A 62 5.73 -3.07 -8.41
CA SER A 62 7.08 -2.63 -8.76
C SER A 62 7.61 -1.41 -7.98
N ARG A 63 6.78 -0.75 -7.16
CA ARG A 63 7.23 0.43 -6.38
C ARG A 63 8.10 0.10 -5.16
N ASP A 64 8.43 -1.17 -4.94
CA ASP A 64 9.48 -1.62 -3.99
C ASP A 64 10.34 -2.77 -4.56
N MET A 65 10.61 -2.77 -5.88
CA MET A 65 11.75 -3.52 -6.44
C MET A 65 12.86 -2.60 -6.95
N ARG A 66 12.94 -1.38 -6.41
CA ARG A 66 14.11 -0.48 -6.38
C ARG A 66 13.87 0.69 -5.43
#